data_AF-A0AAE0B673-F1
#
_entry.id   AF-A0AAE0B673-F1
#
_cell.length_a   1.000
_cell.length_b   1.000
_cell.length_c   1.000
_cell.angle_alpha   90.00
_cell.angle_beta   90.00
_cell.angle_gamma   90.00
#
_symmetry.space_group_name_H-M   'P 1'
#
loop_
_entity.id
_entity.type
_entity.pdbx_description
1 polymer ?
#
loop_
_entity_poly.entity_id
_entity_poly.type
_entity_poly.pdbx_seq_one_letter_code
_entity_poly.pdbx_strand_id
1 'polypeptide(L)'
;MEDTFEGEEDGELKVGMEVHSDKAAYDLCNAYAIKKGFSIPKWHIQRDATNNIRQREFVCSKEGIYKDQDLCEVKKLNKLDTRTGCKAMI
;
A
#
# COMPACT_ATOMS: atom_id res chain seq x y z
N MET A 1 16.44 -13.89 -35.61
CA MET A 1 15.33 -14.31 -34.74
C MET A 1 15.96 -15.03 -33.59
N GLU A 2 16.20 -14.31 -32.50
CA GLU A 2 16.45 -14.93 -31.21
C GLU A 2 15.36 -14.37 -30.29
N ASP A 3 14.34 -15.21 -30.10
CA ASP A 3 13.29 -15.06 -29.12
C ASP A 3 13.93 -15.25 -27.74
N THR A 4 14.18 -14.17 -27.02
CA THR A 4 14.40 -14.24 -25.57
C THR A 4 13.06 -13.96 -24.91
N PHE A 5 12.32 -15.04 -24.67
CA PHE A 5 11.18 -15.09 -23.77
C PHE A 5 11.71 -14.95 -22.32
N GLU A 6 11.87 -13.73 -21.84
CA GLU A 6 12.05 -13.47 -20.40
C GLU A 6 10.66 -13.31 -19.80
N GLY A 7 10.28 -14.30 -18.98
CA GLY A 7 8.90 -14.61 -18.64
C GLY A 7 8.12 -13.46 -18.02
N GLU A 8 6.81 -13.50 -18.24
CA GLU A 8 5.84 -12.81 -17.39
C GLU A 8 6.04 -13.28 -15.96
N GLU A 9 6.76 -12.50 -15.16
CA GLU A 9 6.66 -12.59 -13.71
C GLU A 9 5.26 -12.09 -13.34
N ASP A 10 4.33 -13.02 -13.22
CA ASP A 10 3.06 -12.81 -12.58
C ASP A 10 3.32 -12.11 -11.25
N GLY A 11 3.04 -10.80 -11.19
CA GLY A 11 3.23 -9.95 -10.00
C GLY A 11 2.45 -10.44 -8.77
N GLU A 12 2.86 -11.57 -8.24
CA GLU A 12 2.31 -12.36 -7.16
C GLU A 12 3.21 -12.16 -5.95
N LEU A 13 2.69 -11.45 -4.96
CA LEU A 13 3.36 -11.23 -3.68
C LEU A 13 3.33 -12.55 -2.88
N LYS A 14 4.50 -13.09 -2.54
CA LYS A 14 4.64 -14.35 -1.77
C LYS A 14 5.20 -14.11 -0.38
N VAL A 15 4.77 -14.92 0.58
CA VAL A 15 5.30 -14.88 1.95
C VAL A 15 6.77 -15.30 1.94
N GLY A 16 7.62 -14.54 2.62
CA GLY A 16 9.06 -14.80 2.71
C GLY A 16 9.91 -14.18 1.60
N MET A 17 9.34 -13.33 0.74
CA MET A 17 10.13 -12.52 -0.18
C MET A 17 11.04 -11.55 0.59
N GLU A 18 12.33 -11.54 0.26
CA GLU A 18 13.32 -10.66 0.86
C GLU A 18 13.63 -9.49 -0.08
N VAL A 19 13.77 -8.30 0.48
CA VAL A 19 14.13 -7.08 -0.25
C VAL A 19 15.17 -6.31 0.55
N HIS A 20 16.07 -5.64 -0.16
CA HIS A 20 17.22 -4.97 0.47
C HIS A 20 16.96 -3.49 0.84
N SER A 21 15.74 -2.97 0.62
CA SER A 21 15.40 -1.60 1.02
C SER A 21 13.91 -1.41 1.30
N ASP A 22 13.58 -0.42 2.15
CA ASP A 22 12.22 0.05 2.42
C ASP A 22 11.48 0.46 1.13
N LYS A 23 12.21 1.07 0.19
CA LYS A 23 11.66 1.50 -1.09
C LYS A 23 11.29 0.30 -1.96
N ALA A 24 12.18 -0.70 -2.07
CA ALA A 24 11.91 -1.92 -2.81
C ALA A 24 10.74 -2.70 -2.21
N ALA A 25 10.64 -2.78 -0.88
CA ALA A 25 9.48 -3.37 -0.19
C ALA A 25 8.18 -2.68 -0.59
N TYR A 26 8.16 -1.35 -0.54
CA TYR A 26 7.00 -0.56 -0.92
C TYR A 26 6.61 -0.75 -2.39
N ASP A 27 7.58 -0.66 -3.30
CA ASP A 27 7.33 -0.76 -4.74
C ASP A 27 6.75 -2.14 -5.10
N LEU A 28 7.29 -3.22 -4.52
CA LEU A 28 6.80 -4.59 -4.70
C LEU A 28 5.34 -4.74 -4.23
N CYS A 29 5.07 -4.33 -2.98
CA CYS A 29 3.72 -4.44 -2.41
C CYS A 29 2.72 -3.54 -3.14
N ASN A 30 3.15 -2.36 -3.58
CA ASN A 30 2.29 -1.40 -4.27
C ASN A 30 2.00 -1.85 -5.70
N ALA A 31 2.95 -2.46 -6.40
CA ALA A 31 2.71 -3.08 -7.69
C ALA A 31 1.65 -4.19 -7.60
N TYR A 32 1.75 -5.05 -6.57
CA TYR A 32 0.73 -6.06 -6.28
C TYR A 32 -0.64 -5.42 -5.99
N ALA A 33 -0.70 -4.43 -5.10
CA ALA A 33 -1.93 -3.74 -4.74
C ALA A 33 -2.62 -3.11 -5.96
N ILE A 34 -1.84 -2.44 -6.82
CA ILE A 34 -2.34 -1.82 -8.05
C ILE A 34 -2.92 -2.89 -8.99
N LYS A 35 -2.24 -4.04 -9.16
CA LYS A 35 -2.76 -5.18 -9.93
C LYS A 35 -4.07 -5.72 -9.33
N LYS A 36 -4.25 -5.63 -8.02
CA LYS A 36 -5.50 -5.99 -7.30
C LYS A 36 -6.54 -4.86 -7.22
N GLY A 37 -6.27 -3.68 -7.81
CA GLY A 37 -7.23 -2.58 -7.91
C GLY A 37 -7.31 -1.67 -6.69
N PHE A 38 -6.25 -1.59 -5.88
CA PHE A 38 -6.14 -0.62 -4.80
C PHE A 38 -4.71 -0.07 -4.69
N SER A 39 -4.52 0.94 -3.85
CA SER A 39 -3.19 1.49 -3.54
C SER A 39 -2.93 1.32 -2.06
N ILE A 40 -1.66 1.26 -1.67
CA ILE A 40 -1.27 1.03 -0.28
C ILE A 40 -0.46 2.20 0.30
N PRO A 41 -1.10 3.25 0.86
CA PRO A 41 -0.37 4.32 1.52
C PRO A 41 0.51 3.81 2.66
N LYS A 42 1.66 4.48 2.86
CA LYS A 42 2.52 4.28 4.03
C LYS A 42 1.75 4.75 5.27
N TRP A 43 1.52 3.85 6.23
CA TRP A 43 0.71 4.16 7.41
C TRP A 43 1.58 4.37 8.66
N HIS A 44 2.20 3.30 9.14
CA HIS A 44 2.93 3.32 10.41
C HIS A 44 4.36 2.81 10.24
N ILE A 45 5.28 3.35 11.05
CA ILE A 45 6.69 2.95 11.10
C ILE A 45 7.05 2.65 12.54
N GLN A 46 7.44 1.43 12.81
CA GLN A 46 8.08 1.07 14.07
C GLN A 46 9.58 1.15 13.91
N ARG A 47 10.22 1.80 14.87
CA ARG A 47 11.67 1.97 14.91
C ARG A 47 12.27 1.26 16.12
N ASP A 48 13.51 0.84 15.98
CA ASP A 48 14.28 0.30 17.10
C ASP A 48 14.85 1.43 17.99
N ALA A 49 15.55 1.05 19.07
CA ALA A 49 16.17 2.00 20.00
C ALA A 49 17.26 2.87 19.34
N THR A 50 17.82 2.41 18.22
CA THR A 50 18.80 3.14 17.40
C THR A 50 18.18 3.95 16.27
N ASN A 51 16.84 4.06 16.23
CA ASN A 51 16.06 4.81 15.25
C ASN A 51 16.07 4.21 13.82
N ASN A 52 16.45 2.95 13.66
CA ASN A 52 16.31 2.24 12.38
C ASN A 52 14.88 1.74 12.21
N ILE A 53 14.40 1.70 10.97
CA ILE A 53 13.08 1.15 10.65
C ILE A 53 13.14 -0.37 10.85
N ARG A 54 12.39 -0.85 11.85
CA ARG A 54 12.25 -2.28 12.15
C ARG A 54 11.04 -2.89 11.46
N GLN A 55 9.95 -2.13 11.35
CA GLN A 55 8.71 -2.55 10.71
C GLN A 55 8.02 -1.36 10.06
N ARG A 56 7.39 -1.60 8.91
CA ARG A 56 6.51 -0.66 8.24
C ARG A 56 5.18 -1.35 7.95
N GLU A 57 4.10 -0.66 8.25
CA GLU A 57 2.75 -1.14 7.98
C GLU A 57 2.17 -0.36 6.79
N PHE A 58 1.60 -1.11 5.85
CA PHE A 58 0.89 -0.55 4.72
C PHE A 58 -0.58 -0.94 4.80
N VAL A 59 -1.46 0.01 4.48
CA VAL A 59 -2.91 -0.19 4.58
C VAL A 59 -3.56 0.05 3.24
N CYS A 60 -4.73 -0.54 3.01
CA CYS A 60 -5.52 -0.25 1.82
C CYS A 60 -5.94 1.22 1.78
N SER A 61 -5.89 1.85 0.60
CA SER A 61 -6.39 3.22 0.42
C SER A 61 -7.88 3.38 0.71
N LYS A 62 -8.63 2.27 0.72
CA LYS A 62 -10.04 2.20 1.13
C LYS A 62 -10.24 2.00 2.64
N GLU A 63 -9.18 2.05 3.45
CA GLU A 63 -9.27 1.95 4.91
C GLU A 63 -9.97 3.16 5.54
N GLY A 64 -10.69 2.90 6.63
CA GLY A 64 -11.41 3.89 7.42
C GLY A 64 -12.85 4.04 6.96
N ILE A 65 -13.72 4.42 7.88
CA ILE A 65 -15.09 4.83 7.59
C ILE A 65 -15.19 6.26 8.09
N TYR A 66 -15.72 7.18 7.27
CA TYR A 66 -16.01 8.52 7.78
C TYR A 66 -17.09 8.38 8.85
N LYS A 67 -16.79 8.78 10.08
CA LYS A 67 -17.84 9.07 11.06
C LYS A 67 -18.40 10.41 10.62
N ASP A 68 -19.69 10.47 10.30
CA ASP A 68 -20.39 11.69 9.89
C ASP A 68 -19.99 12.87 10.79
N GLN A 69 -19.03 13.65 10.31
CA GLN A 69 -18.58 14.89 10.92
C GLN A 69 -19.19 16.01 10.10
N ASP A 70 -20.21 16.61 10.71
CA ASP A 70 -20.88 17.87 10.44
C ASP A 70 -20.77 18.43 9.01
N LEU A 71 -21.95 18.64 8.43
CA LEU A 71 -22.23 19.30 7.15
C LEU A 71 -21.73 20.77 7.06
N CYS A 72 -20.99 21.27 8.07
CA CYS A 72 -20.65 22.68 8.22
C CYS A 72 -19.27 23.08 7.72
N GLU A 73 -18.34 22.16 7.49
CA GLU A 73 -17.08 22.51 6.84
C GLU A 73 -17.18 22.24 5.34
N VAL A 74 -17.03 23.29 4.53
CA VAL A 74 -16.86 23.22 3.08
C VAL A 74 -15.60 22.38 2.79
N LYS A 75 -15.77 21.06 2.82
CA LYS A 75 -14.69 20.12 2.52
C LYS A 75 -14.37 20.30 1.05
N LYS A 76 -13.08 20.41 0.76
CA LYS A 76 -12.54 20.37 -0.60
C LYS A 76 -13.05 19.11 -1.29
N LEU A 77 -14.19 19.22 -1.98
CA LEU A 77 -14.95 18.19 -2.70
C LEU A 77 -14.21 17.66 -3.95
N ASN A 78 -12.88 17.69 -3.94
CA ASN A 78 -12.06 17.36 -5.10
C ASN A 78 -11.52 15.93 -5.08
N LYS A 79 -11.67 15.20 -3.96
CA LYS A 79 -11.31 13.79 -3.88
C LYS A 79 -12.57 13.00 -3.57
N LEU A 80 -13.08 12.28 -4.57
CA LEU A 80 -14.11 11.26 -4.34
C LEU A 80 -13.61 10.34 -3.23
N ASP A 81 -14.41 10.21 -2.17
CA ASP A 81 -14.03 9.36 -1.05
C ASP A 81 -14.13 7.89 -1.50
N THR A 82 -13.02 7.17 -1.37
CA THR A 82 -12.92 5.75 -1.71
C THR A 82 -12.80 4.87 -0.47
N ARG A 83 -12.89 5.46 0.72
CA ARG A 83 -12.82 4.77 2.01
C ARG A 83 -14.11 4.01 2.29
N THR A 84 -13.99 2.68 2.37
CA THR A 84 -15.12 1.77 2.60
C THR A 84 -14.96 0.96 3.88
N GLY A 85 -14.00 1.33 4.74
CA GLY A 85 -13.65 0.56 5.94
C GLY A 85 -12.85 -0.72 5.65
N CYS A 86 -12.11 -0.76 4.53
CA CYS A 86 -11.29 -1.91 4.19
C CYS A 86 -10.18 -2.12 5.23
N LYS A 87 -10.11 -3.31 5.83
CA LYS A 87 -9.10 -3.65 6.86
C LYS A 87 -7.90 -4.40 6.30
N ALA A 88 -7.73 -4.41 4.98
CA ALA A 88 -6.60 -5.07 4.36
C ALA A 88 -5.30 -4.29 4.66
N MET A 89 -4.30 -5.02 5.13
CA MET A 89 -2.98 -4.50 5.49
C MET A 89 -1.90 -5.49 5.07
N ILE A 90 -0.68 -4.97 4.87
CA ILE A 90 0.54 -5.72 4.56
C ILE A 90 1.62 -5.31 5.57
#